data_AF-A0A6A5MTF8-F1
#
_entry.id   AF-A0A6A5MTF8-F1
#
_cell.length_a   1.000
_cell.length_b   1.000
_cell.length_c   1.000
_cell.angle_alpha   90.00
_cell.angle_beta   90.00
_cell.angle_gamma   90.00
#
_symmetry.space_group_name_H-M   'P 1'
#
loop_
_entity.id
_entity.type
_entity.pdbx_description
1 polymer ?
#
loop_
_entity_poly.entity_id
_entity_poly.type
_entity_poly.pdbx_seq_one_letter_code
_entity_poly.pdbx_strand_id
1 'polypeptide(L)'
;MRPLDEKETTVVFEKLFKFVGNNLKNIVDNPSHEGPDSTPARYCFRLHKNKIYYTSDSIVKRATNISRTNLVSVGTCIGKYTHGGSFHLTIQALSLLASNAKHKVWLKPQSEMSFLYGNHVLKSAIGRITENIAPGDGVVVFSMSDVPLGFGIAAKSTQDCRKLDPNAIVVLHQGDLGEYLRMEDEL
;
A
#
# COMPACT_ATOMS: atom_id res chain seq x y z
N MET A 1 9.16 15.66 12.84
CA MET A 1 8.97 15.18 11.45
C MET A 1 9.98 15.88 10.56
N ARG A 2 10.65 15.15 9.67
CA ARG A 2 11.57 15.72 8.67
C ARG A 2 11.13 15.37 7.25
N PRO A 3 11.50 16.15 6.22
CA PRO A 3 11.39 15.69 4.83
C PRO A 3 12.26 14.45 4.60
N LEU A 4 11.90 13.66 3.58
CA LEU A 4 12.70 12.53 3.12
C LEU A 4 13.90 13.05 2.32
N ASP A 5 15.02 12.36 2.43
CA ASP A 5 16.18 12.62 1.59
C ASP A 5 15.94 12.08 0.17
N GLU A 6 16.75 12.48 -0.81
CA GLU A 6 16.58 12.06 -2.20
C GLU A 6 16.66 10.53 -2.36
N LYS A 7 17.63 9.90 -1.70
CA LYS A 7 17.79 8.42 -1.70
C LYS A 7 16.58 7.73 -1.08
N GLU A 8 16.09 8.25 0.04
CA GLU A 8 14.92 7.72 0.74
C GLU A 8 13.67 7.81 -0.12
N THR A 9 13.48 8.98 -0.75
CA THR A 9 12.37 9.29 -1.64
C THR A 9 12.34 8.34 -2.83
N THR A 10 13.49 8.07 -3.45
CA THR A 10 13.60 7.12 -4.57
C THR A 10 13.16 5.72 -4.14
N VAL A 11 13.64 5.21 -3.00
CA VAL A 11 13.28 3.86 -2.53
C VAL A 11 11.78 3.73 -2.24
N VAL A 12 11.16 4.77 -1.67
CA VAL A 12 9.71 4.79 -1.40
C VAL A 12 8.92 4.80 -2.70
N PHE A 13 9.29 5.68 -3.64
CA PHE A 13 8.59 5.80 -4.91
C PHE A 13 8.76 4.56 -5.78
N GLU A 14 9.94 3.94 -5.82
CA GLU A 14 10.16 2.66 -6.50
C GLU A 14 9.22 1.58 -5.97
N LYS A 15 9.03 1.50 -4.64
CA LYS A 15 8.13 0.51 -4.03
C LYS A 15 6.66 0.80 -4.36
N LEU A 16 6.23 2.07 -4.30
CA LEU A 16 4.87 2.48 -4.65
C LEU A 16 4.59 2.30 -6.15
N PHE A 17 5.58 2.58 -7.00
CA PHE A 17 5.47 2.46 -8.45
C PHE A 17 5.17 1.02 -8.88
N LYS A 18 5.64 0.01 -8.15
CA LYS A 18 5.32 -1.41 -8.42
C LYS A 18 3.81 -1.71 -8.38
N PHE A 19 3.03 -0.98 -7.58
CA PHE A 19 1.58 -1.19 -7.44
C PHE A 19 0.77 -0.20 -8.30
N VAL A 20 1.24 1.04 -8.36
CA VAL A 20 0.48 2.17 -8.90
C VAL A 20 0.88 2.52 -10.34
N GLY A 21 2.11 2.19 -10.74
CA GLY A 21 2.68 2.56 -12.03
C GLY A 21 2.62 4.08 -12.27
N ASN A 22 2.19 4.47 -13.46
CA ASN A 22 2.13 5.88 -13.88
C ASN A 22 1.15 6.74 -13.08
N ASN A 23 0.20 6.12 -12.36
CA ASN A 23 -0.77 6.82 -11.51
C ASN A 23 -0.13 7.40 -10.24
N LEU A 24 1.17 7.20 -10.03
CA LEU A 24 1.91 7.76 -8.90
C LEU A 24 1.84 9.30 -8.88
N LYS A 25 1.72 9.94 -10.06
CA LYS A 25 1.50 11.38 -10.16
C LYS A 25 0.25 11.84 -9.43
N ASN A 26 -0.84 11.06 -9.47
CA ASN A 26 -2.07 11.39 -8.77
C ASN A 26 -1.85 11.40 -7.25
N ILE A 27 -0.98 10.55 -6.71
CA ILE A 27 -0.66 10.53 -5.28
C ILE A 27 0.07 11.81 -4.86
N VAL A 28 0.87 12.42 -5.73
CA VAL A 28 1.66 13.61 -5.39
C VAL A 28 0.91 14.91 -5.71
N ASP A 29 0.24 14.94 -6.86
CA ASP A 29 -0.38 16.15 -7.41
C ASP A 29 -1.84 16.33 -7.00
N ASN A 30 -2.46 15.33 -6.35
CA ASN A 30 -3.84 15.47 -5.89
C ASN A 30 -3.96 16.63 -4.89
N PRO A 31 -4.91 17.56 -5.12
CA PRO A 31 -5.18 18.62 -4.17
C PRO A 31 -5.75 18.03 -2.88
N SER A 32 -5.15 18.38 -1.75
CA SER A 32 -5.72 18.13 -0.43
C SER A 32 -6.71 19.25 -0.10
N HIS A 33 -7.94 18.88 0.23
CA HIS A 33 -8.96 19.77 0.77
C HIS A 33 -9.00 19.72 2.31
N GLU A 34 -7.95 19.18 2.92
CA GLU A 34 -7.85 18.97 4.36
C GLU A 34 -7.32 20.23 5.07
N GLY A 35 -8.23 21.06 5.57
CA GLY A 35 -7.89 22.23 6.38
C GLY A 35 -8.92 23.35 6.27
N PRO A 36 -8.81 24.39 7.11
CA PRO A 36 -9.65 25.59 7.05
C PRO A 36 -9.21 26.56 5.94
N ASP A 37 -8.08 26.31 5.28
CA ASP A 37 -7.51 27.20 4.26
C ASP A 37 -8.30 27.09 2.96
N SER A 38 -8.64 28.24 2.35
CA SER A 38 -9.41 28.31 1.11
C SER A 38 -8.64 27.79 -0.13
N THR A 39 -7.33 27.60 -0.03
CA THR A 39 -6.49 27.09 -1.11
C THR A 39 -6.15 25.61 -0.87
N PRO A 40 -6.33 24.74 -1.88
CA PRO A 40 -5.98 23.33 -1.74
C PRO A 40 -4.47 23.17 -1.55
N ALA A 41 -4.08 22.58 -0.42
CA ALA A 41 -2.68 22.25 -0.16
C ALA A 41 -2.29 20.98 -0.94
N ARG A 42 -0.99 20.69 -1.07
CA ARG A 42 -0.52 19.43 -1.66
C ARG A 42 -0.27 18.38 -0.57
N TYR A 43 -0.36 17.11 -0.94
CA TYR A 43 0.12 16.04 -0.08
C TYR A 43 1.65 15.94 -0.13
N CYS A 44 2.26 15.58 1.00
CA CYS A 44 3.70 15.39 1.12
C CYS A 44 4.02 14.16 1.96
N PHE A 45 5.19 13.57 1.70
CA PHE A 45 5.75 12.49 2.50
C PHE A 45 6.65 13.06 3.58
N ARG A 46 6.48 12.59 4.81
CA ARG A 46 7.29 13.01 5.97
C ARG A 46 7.76 11.81 6.75
N LEU A 47 9.02 11.85 7.19
CA LEU A 47 9.60 10.81 8.01
C LEU A 47 9.56 11.19 9.49
N HIS A 48 9.13 10.25 10.32
CA HIS A 48 9.10 10.38 11.76
C HIS A 48 9.25 9.01 12.43
N LYS A 49 10.23 8.88 13.34
CA LYS A 49 10.53 7.63 14.06
C LYS A 49 10.62 6.40 13.12
N ASN A 50 11.32 6.55 11.99
CA ASN A 50 11.48 5.55 10.92
C ASN A 50 10.20 5.13 10.18
N LYS A 51 9.04 5.72 10.51
CA LYS A 51 7.79 5.58 9.76
C LYS A 51 7.65 6.74 8.77
N ILE A 52 7.09 6.45 7.60
CA ILE A 52 6.81 7.43 6.55
C ILE A 52 5.31 7.68 6.52
N TYR A 53 4.97 8.96 6.60
CA TYR A 53 3.60 9.44 6.66
C TYR A 53 3.27 10.23 5.40
N TYR A 54 2.07 10.00 4.87
CA TYR A 54 1.45 10.74 3.79
C TYR A 54 0.36 11.66 4.38
N THR A 55 0.55 12.96 4.21
CA THR A 55 -0.28 13.98 4.85
C THR A 55 -0.28 15.29 4.07
N SER A 56 -1.29 16.13 4.26
CA SER A 56 -1.36 17.45 3.63
C SER A 56 -0.34 18.43 4.23
N ASP A 57 0.23 19.30 3.40
CA ASP A 57 1.19 20.31 3.85
C ASP A 57 0.61 21.26 4.91
N SER A 58 -0.69 21.56 4.84
CA SER A 58 -1.40 22.33 5.86
C SER A 58 -1.40 21.66 7.24
N ILE A 59 -1.56 20.33 7.31
CA ILE A 59 -1.47 19.60 8.57
C ILE A 59 -0.02 19.59 9.07
N VAL A 60 0.96 19.40 8.18
CA VAL A 60 2.39 19.41 8.57
C VAL A 60 2.81 20.74 9.18
N LYS A 61 2.39 21.87 8.60
CA LYS A 61 2.67 23.22 9.12
C LYS A 61 2.11 23.45 10.52
N ARG A 62 1.02 22.77 10.88
CA ARG A 62 0.46 22.83 12.24
C ARG A 62 1.12 21.84 13.19
N ALA A 63 1.51 20.68 12.68
CA ALA A 63 2.20 19.64 13.44
C ALA A 63 3.58 20.08 13.95
N THR A 64 4.17 21.13 13.39
CA THR A 64 5.42 21.74 13.90
C THR A 64 5.27 22.34 15.30
N ASN A 65 4.06 22.70 15.72
CA ASN A 65 3.79 23.19 17.07
C ASN A 65 3.85 22.09 18.15
N ILE A 66 3.93 20.82 17.74
CA ILE A 66 3.99 19.66 18.66
C ILE A 66 5.43 19.15 18.69
N SER A 67 5.96 18.94 19.89
CA SER A 67 7.31 18.40 20.08
C SER A 67 7.45 16.98 19.51
N ARG A 68 8.65 16.61 19.08
CA ARG A 68 8.94 15.29 18.48
C ARG A 68 8.61 14.12 19.42
N THR A 69 8.77 14.31 20.73
CA THR A 69 8.46 13.29 21.75
C THR A 69 6.96 13.03 21.83
N ASN A 70 6.16 14.10 21.79
CA ASN A 70 4.72 14.04 21.98
C ASN A 70 3.97 13.67 20.68
N LEU A 71 4.61 13.86 19.53
CA LEU A 71 4.03 13.50 18.24
C LEU A 71 4.10 11.98 18.01
N VAL A 72 2.94 11.32 17.96
CA VAL A 72 2.82 9.87 17.74
C VAL A 72 2.71 9.56 16.25
N SER A 73 1.66 10.04 15.59
CA SER A 73 1.37 9.84 14.17
C SER A 73 0.78 11.11 13.53
N VAL A 74 0.90 11.23 12.20
CA VAL A 74 0.29 12.34 11.44
C VAL A 74 -0.16 11.83 10.08
N GLY A 75 -1.46 11.93 9.78
CA GLY A 75 -2.02 11.45 8.52
C GLY A 75 -1.95 9.92 8.38
N THR A 76 -1.69 9.45 7.15
CA THR A 76 -1.67 8.02 6.84
C THR A 76 -0.22 7.51 6.84
N CYS A 77 0.09 6.52 7.67
CA CYS A 77 1.39 5.85 7.61
C CYS A 77 1.42 4.90 6.40
N ILE A 78 2.41 5.07 5.54
CA ILE A 78 2.55 4.29 4.30
C ILE A 78 3.50 3.10 4.51
N GLY A 79 4.43 3.24 5.45
CA GLY A 79 5.40 2.19 5.71
C GLY A 79 6.47 2.59 6.70
N LYS A 80 7.39 1.66 6.95
CA LYS A 80 8.53 1.83 7.85
C LYS A 80 9.82 1.41 7.16
N TYR A 81 10.92 2.07 7.51
CA TYR A 81 12.24 1.56 7.18
C TYR A 81 12.61 0.41 8.12
N THR A 82 13.07 -0.69 7.54
CA THR A 82 13.65 -1.79 8.30
C THR A 82 15.06 -1.42 8.76
N HIS A 83 15.59 -2.14 9.76
CA HIS A 83 16.97 -1.95 10.22
C HIS A 83 18.00 -2.18 9.10
N GLY A 84 17.66 -2.97 8.07
CA GLY A 84 18.47 -3.19 6.88
C GLY A 84 18.36 -2.09 5.81
N GLY A 85 17.68 -0.97 6.10
CA GLY A 85 17.55 0.17 5.18
C GLY A 85 16.55 -0.02 4.05
N SER A 86 15.84 -1.16 4.00
CA SER A 86 14.79 -1.39 3.01
C SER A 86 13.47 -0.77 3.45
N PHE A 87 12.70 -0.24 2.50
CA PHE A 87 11.36 0.27 2.78
C PHE A 87 10.33 -0.86 2.78
N HIS A 88 9.65 -1.03 3.91
CA HIS A 88 8.56 -1.97 4.09
C HIS A 88 7.22 -1.21 4.09
N LEU A 89 6.34 -1.58 3.16
CA LEU A 89 5.02 -0.99 3.00
C LEU A 89 4.06 -1.62 4.00
N THR A 90 3.34 -0.82 4.78
CA THR A 90 2.37 -1.32 5.77
C THR A 90 0.95 -1.35 5.21
N ILE A 91 0.08 -2.14 5.82
CA ILE A 91 -1.32 -2.28 5.39
C ILE A 91 -2.09 -0.95 5.37
N GLN A 92 -1.71 0.01 6.22
CA GLN A 92 -2.30 1.36 6.25
C GLN A 92 -2.21 2.10 4.90
N ALA A 93 -1.25 1.75 4.03
CA ALA A 93 -1.15 2.29 2.68
C ALA A 93 -2.25 1.78 1.73
N LEU A 94 -3.02 0.75 2.10
CA LEU A 94 -3.95 0.07 1.20
C LEU A 94 -4.96 1.01 0.54
N SER A 95 -5.52 1.96 1.29
CA SER A 95 -6.50 2.92 0.74
C SER A 95 -5.90 3.75 -0.41
N LEU A 96 -4.65 4.20 -0.24
CA LEU A 96 -3.93 4.97 -1.25
C LEU A 96 -3.59 4.12 -2.47
N LEU A 97 -3.18 2.87 -2.24
CA LEU A 97 -2.84 1.92 -3.30
C LEU A 97 -4.08 1.49 -4.08
N ALA A 98 -5.15 1.08 -3.41
CA ALA A 98 -6.37 0.53 -4.02
C ALA A 98 -7.01 1.52 -5.01
N SER A 99 -7.00 2.81 -4.66
CA SER A 99 -7.56 3.88 -5.49
C SER A 99 -6.79 4.09 -6.80
N ASN A 100 -5.48 3.82 -6.80
CA ASN A 100 -4.59 4.10 -7.94
C ASN A 100 -3.95 2.84 -8.55
N ALA A 101 -4.32 1.66 -8.06
CA ALA A 101 -3.69 0.39 -8.43
C ALA A 101 -3.85 0.08 -9.91
N LYS A 102 -2.73 -0.22 -10.56
CA LYS A 102 -2.68 -0.64 -11.97
C LYS A 102 -3.17 -2.08 -12.14
N HIS A 103 -2.72 -2.97 -11.26
CA HIS A 103 -3.01 -4.39 -11.31
C HIS A 103 -3.84 -4.83 -10.10
N LYS A 104 -4.94 -5.53 -10.36
CA LYS A 104 -5.93 -5.93 -9.37
C LYS A 104 -6.26 -7.42 -9.50
N VAL A 105 -6.52 -8.06 -8.37
CA VAL A 105 -6.94 -9.46 -8.29
C VAL A 105 -8.16 -9.53 -7.37
N TRP A 106 -9.22 -10.17 -7.81
CA TRP A 106 -10.43 -10.39 -7.02
C TRP A 106 -10.46 -11.83 -6.54
N LEU A 107 -10.65 -12.02 -5.24
CA LEU A 107 -10.77 -13.32 -4.60
C LEU A 107 -12.21 -13.79 -4.55
N LYS A 108 -12.42 -15.10 -4.64
CA LYS A 108 -13.71 -15.73 -4.35
C LYS A 108 -14.01 -15.63 -2.84
N PRO A 109 -15.27 -15.50 -2.43
CA PRO A 109 -15.64 -15.34 -1.00
C PRO A 109 -15.08 -16.42 -0.07
N GLN A 110 -15.02 -17.67 -0.54
CA GLN A 110 -14.50 -18.81 0.23
C GLN A 110 -13.01 -18.68 0.59
N SER A 111 -12.25 -17.92 -0.19
CA SER A 111 -10.80 -17.78 -0.05
C SER A 111 -10.38 -16.45 0.59
N GLU A 112 -11.32 -15.52 0.80
CA GLU A 112 -11.03 -14.22 1.42
C GLU A 112 -10.49 -14.37 2.84
N MET A 113 -11.12 -15.22 3.66
CA MET A 113 -10.66 -15.52 5.02
C MET A 113 -9.23 -16.08 5.02
N SER A 114 -8.91 -16.96 4.07
CA SER A 114 -7.55 -17.52 3.96
C SER A 114 -6.51 -16.42 3.75
N PHE A 115 -6.82 -15.43 2.89
CA PHE A 115 -5.93 -14.30 2.63
C PHE A 115 -5.81 -13.35 3.83
N LEU A 116 -6.92 -13.07 4.52
CA LEU A 116 -6.93 -12.26 5.76
C LEU A 116 -6.22 -12.94 6.95
N TYR A 117 -5.92 -14.23 6.84
CA TYR A 117 -5.05 -14.95 7.76
C TYR A 117 -3.58 -14.99 7.30
N GLY A 118 -3.19 -14.15 6.33
CA GLY A 118 -1.80 -14.00 5.89
C GLY A 118 -1.32 -15.10 4.93
N ASN A 119 -2.22 -15.90 4.39
CA ASN A 119 -1.84 -16.92 3.41
C ASN A 119 -1.71 -16.31 2.00
N HIS A 120 -0.88 -16.95 1.18
CA HIS A 120 -0.75 -16.62 -0.23
C HIS A 120 -2.03 -16.93 -1.02
N VAL A 121 -2.21 -16.25 -2.14
CA VAL A 121 -3.36 -16.49 -3.03
C VAL A 121 -3.03 -17.64 -3.97
N LEU A 122 -3.84 -18.69 -3.88
CA LEU A 122 -3.80 -19.84 -4.78
C LEU A 122 -4.57 -19.55 -6.07
N LYS A 123 -4.27 -20.29 -7.13
CA LYS A 123 -4.99 -20.15 -8.41
C LYS A 123 -6.49 -20.44 -8.25
N SER A 124 -6.87 -21.43 -7.45
CA SER A 124 -8.26 -21.78 -7.15
C SER A 124 -9.07 -20.64 -6.52
N ALA A 125 -8.39 -19.77 -5.75
CA ALA A 125 -8.97 -18.65 -5.03
C ALA A 125 -9.31 -17.44 -5.91
N ILE A 126 -8.74 -17.35 -7.12
CA ILE A 126 -8.94 -16.21 -8.01
C ILE A 126 -10.31 -16.27 -8.68
N GLY A 127 -11.09 -15.20 -8.53
CA GLY A 127 -12.31 -14.94 -9.29
C GLY A 127 -12.02 -14.16 -10.57
N ARG A 128 -11.33 -13.02 -10.46
CA ARG A 128 -10.96 -12.14 -11.58
C ARG A 128 -9.53 -11.65 -11.42
N ILE A 129 -8.83 -11.44 -12.54
CA ILE A 129 -7.46 -10.92 -12.57
C ILE A 129 -7.32 -9.91 -13.71
N THR A 130 -6.61 -8.81 -13.47
CA THR A 130 -6.26 -7.85 -14.52
C THR A 130 -5.29 -8.49 -15.54
N GLU A 131 -5.38 -8.06 -16.79
CA GLU A 131 -4.46 -8.49 -17.84
C GLU A 131 -3.09 -7.81 -17.72
N ASN A 132 -2.09 -8.35 -18.45
CA ASN A 132 -0.74 -7.81 -18.53
C ASN A 132 -0.01 -7.67 -17.18
N ILE A 133 -0.25 -8.60 -16.25
CA ILE A 133 0.55 -8.73 -15.03
C ILE A 133 1.79 -9.55 -15.36
N ALA A 134 2.97 -9.02 -15.03
CA ALA A 134 4.24 -9.72 -15.09
C ALA A 134 4.63 -10.27 -13.70
N PRO A 135 5.45 -11.33 -13.63
CA PRO A 135 6.03 -11.78 -12.37
C PRO A 135 6.84 -10.65 -11.70
N GLY A 136 6.62 -10.43 -10.41
CA GLY A 136 7.26 -9.36 -9.64
C GLY A 136 6.48 -8.05 -9.58
N ASP A 137 5.40 -7.90 -10.35
CA ASP A 137 4.52 -6.74 -10.26
C ASP A 137 3.75 -6.71 -8.94
N GLY A 138 3.53 -5.50 -8.42
CA GLY A 138 2.68 -5.27 -7.27
C GLY A 138 1.21 -5.36 -7.66
N VAL A 139 0.44 -6.15 -6.92
CA VAL A 139 -1.00 -6.33 -7.14
C VAL A 139 -1.77 -5.99 -5.89
N VAL A 140 -2.92 -5.33 -6.06
CA VAL A 140 -3.87 -5.10 -4.96
C VAL A 140 -4.97 -6.15 -5.02
N VAL A 141 -5.26 -6.74 -3.88
CA VAL A 141 -6.22 -7.83 -3.72
C VAL A 141 -7.55 -7.24 -3.25
N PHE A 142 -8.61 -7.61 -3.93
CA PHE A 142 -9.99 -7.19 -3.68
C PHE A 142 -10.89 -8.40 -3.41
N SER A 143 -11.99 -8.16 -2.71
CA SER A 143 -13.15 -9.05 -2.65
C SER A 143 -13.95 -8.95 -3.95
N MET A 144 -14.79 -9.94 -4.26
CA MET A 144 -15.75 -9.87 -5.38
C MET A 144 -16.71 -8.65 -5.30
N SER A 145 -16.88 -8.04 -4.13
CA SER A 145 -17.67 -6.83 -3.93
C SER A 145 -16.88 -5.52 -4.07
N ASP A 146 -15.71 -5.55 -4.73
CA ASP A 146 -14.82 -4.40 -4.93
C ASP A 146 -14.29 -3.75 -3.63
N VAL A 147 -14.25 -4.53 -2.54
CA VAL A 147 -13.64 -4.10 -1.28
C VAL A 147 -12.16 -4.46 -1.27
N PRO A 148 -11.22 -3.52 -1.03
CA PRO A 148 -9.79 -3.84 -0.97
C PRO A 148 -9.47 -4.64 0.30
N LEU A 149 -8.78 -5.76 0.14
CA LEU A 149 -8.43 -6.69 1.24
C LEU A 149 -6.96 -6.60 1.66
N GLY A 150 -6.08 -6.20 0.73
CA GLY A 150 -4.65 -6.15 0.96
C GLY A 150 -3.86 -6.01 -0.34
N PHE A 151 -2.57 -6.30 -0.28
CA PHE A 151 -1.68 -6.24 -1.43
C PHE A 151 -0.64 -7.35 -1.40
N GLY A 152 -0.09 -7.65 -2.58
CA GLY A 152 0.86 -8.73 -2.77
C GLY A 152 1.73 -8.54 -4.01
N ILE A 153 2.58 -9.52 -4.27
CA ILE A 153 3.44 -9.56 -5.46
C ILE A 153 2.99 -10.71 -6.35
N ALA A 154 2.83 -10.46 -7.64
CA ALA A 154 2.49 -11.51 -8.59
C ALA A 154 3.65 -12.51 -8.72
N ALA A 155 3.40 -13.78 -8.44
CA ALA A 155 4.38 -14.85 -8.62
C ALA A 155 4.50 -15.30 -10.08
N LYS A 156 3.44 -15.09 -10.87
CA LYS A 156 3.26 -15.62 -12.23
C LYS A 156 2.57 -14.60 -13.11
N SER A 157 2.79 -14.69 -14.43
CA SER A 157 2.15 -13.79 -15.39
C SER A 157 0.65 -14.10 -15.54
N THR A 158 -0.18 -13.16 -16.01
CA THR A 158 -1.60 -13.43 -16.24
C THR A 158 -1.84 -14.60 -17.19
N GLN A 159 -0.97 -14.77 -18.20
CA GLN A 159 -1.08 -15.85 -19.19
C GLN A 159 -0.76 -17.20 -18.56
N ASP A 160 0.30 -17.28 -17.75
CA ASP A 160 0.69 -18.50 -17.05
C ASP A 160 -0.34 -18.89 -16.00
N CYS A 161 -0.95 -17.90 -15.34
CA CYS A 161 -2.03 -18.13 -14.37
C CYS A 161 -3.23 -18.89 -14.95
N ARG A 162 -3.41 -18.96 -16.28
CA ARG A 162 -4.49 -19.75 -16.88
C ARG A 162 -4.14 -21.24 -17.01
N LYS A 163 -2.85 -21.58 -17.02
CA LYS A 163 -2.33 -22.94 -17.24
C LYS A 163 -1.88 -23.65 -15.96
N LEU A 164 -1.83 -22.92 -14.85
CA LEU A 164 -1.36 -23.44 -13.57
C LEU A 164 -2.35 -24.39 -12.91
N ASP A 165 -1.81 -25.28 -12.09
CA ASP A 165 -2.57 -26.12 -11.17
C ASP A 165 -3.40 -25.26 -10.20
N PRO A 166 -4.62 -25.68 -9.80
CA PRO A 166 -5.45 -24.95 -8.83
C PRO A 166 -4.75 -24.64 -7.50
N ASN A 167 -3.79 -25.46 -7.07
CA ASN A 167 -3.03 -25.26 -5.83
C ASN A 167 -1.75 -24.44 -6.01
N ALA A 168 -1.44 -23.99 -7.23
CA ALA A 168 -0.29 -23.14 -7.46
C ALA A 168 -0.49 -21.74 -6.88
N ILE A 169 0.57 -21.19 -6.29
CA ILE A 169 0.58 -19.82 -5.78
C ILE A 169 0.65 -18.84 -6.96
N VAL A 170 -0.26 -17.88 -6.96
CA VAL A 170 -0.34 -16.83 -7.99
C VAL A 170 0.06 -15.48 -7.42
N VAL A 171 -0.32 -15.16 -6.19
CA VAL A 171 0.07 -13.91 -5.51
C VAL A 171 0.73 -14.25 -4.19
N LEU A 172 1.96 -13.76 -4.02
CA LEU A 172 2.67 -13.75 -2.76
C LEU A 172 2.06 -12.65 -1.90
N HIS A 173 1.52 -13.06 -0.76
CA HIS A 173 1.03 -12.13 0.26
C HIS A 173 2.15 -11.18 0.71
N GLN A 174 1.80 -9.91 0.95
CA GLN A 174 2.70 -8.91 1.52
C GLN A 174 2.05 -8.17 2.69
N GLY A 175 0.76 -7.83 2.58
CA GLY A 175 0.00 -7.32 3.69
C GLY A 175 -1.49 -7.42 3.47
N ASP A 176 -2.25 -7.64 4.55
CA ASP A 176 -3.70 -7.78 4.53
C ASP A 176 -4.39 -7.09 5.72
N LEU A 177 -5.67 -6.78 5.58
CA LEU A 177 -6.46 -6.08 6.61
C LEU A 177 -6.56 -6.85 7.94
N GLY A 178 -6.40 -8.17 7.94
CA GLY A 178 -6.36 -8.96 9.17
C GLY A 178 -5.15 -8.66 10.04
N GLU A 179 -4.13 -7.95 9.53
CA GLU A 179 -3.02 -7.44 10.35
C GLU A 179 -3.49 -6.46 11.43
N TYR A 180 -4.59 -5.72 11.20
CA TYR A 180 -5.13 -4.82 12.23
C TYR A 180 -5.55 -5.54 13.51
N LEU A 181 -5.88 -6.84 13.43
CA LEU A 181 -6.24 -7.66 14.59
C LEU A 181 -5.08 -8.53 15.09
N ARG A 182 -4.06 -8.77 14.26
CA ARG A 182 -2.96 -9.69 14.57
C ARG A 182 -1.68 -8.99 15.00
N MET A 183 -1.49 -7.75 14.55
CA MET A 183 -0.27 -6.97 14.74
C MET A 183 -0.56 -5.62 15.40
N GLU A 184 -1.43 -5.59 16.41
CA GLU A 184 -1.85 -4.38 17.12
C GLU A 184 -0.64 -3.58 17.68
N ASP A 185 0.38 -4.27 18.17
CA ASP A 185 1.58 -3.66 18.75
C ASP A 185 2.58 -3.12 17.71
N GLU A 186 2.56 -3.63 16.48
CA GLU A 186 3.57 -3.31 15.46
C GLU A 186 3.15 -2.22 14.45
N LEU A 187 1.86 -1.86 14.47
CA LEU A 187 1.22 -0.92 13.53
C LEU A 187 1.44 0.56 13.88
#